data_AF-A0A4Q3FHJ0-F1
#
_entry.id   AF-A0A4Q3FHJ0-F1
#
_cell.length_a   1.000
_cell.length_b   1.000
_cell.length_c   1.000
_cell.angle_alpha   90.00
_cell.angle_beta   90.00
_cell.angle_gamma   90.00
#
_symmetry.space_group_name_H-M   'P 1'
#
loop_
_entity.id
_entity.type
_entity.pdbx_description
1 polymer ?
#
loop_
_entity_poly.entity_id
_entity_poly.type
_entity_poly.pdbx_seq_one_letter_code
_entity_poly.pdbx_strand_id
1 'polypeptide(L)'
;MCGTAVAAPPRGKSESVIVLVDHAKVVRLPEKAQTVIVGNPAIADVAVQRNGVMIVTGKSFGVTNLIALDANGTLLAESMVRVGAAPSDVLTVQRGMDRESYACNPSCEPSIQMGDAESFFGRAAGQVAARNTLATGGARN
;
A
#
# COMPACT_ATOMS: atom_id res chain seq x y z
N MET A 1 -10.92 -4.18 -53.02
CA MET A 1 -9.65 -4.48 -52.30
C MET A 1 -9.96 -4.52 -50.82
N CYS A 2 -9.93 -5.70 -50.19
CA CYS A 2 -10.30 -5.89 -48.79
C CYS A 2 -9.03 -5.81 -47.94
N GLY A 3 -8.86 -4.76 -47.15
CA GLY A 3 -7.71 -4.55 -46.29
C GLY A 3 -7.77 -5.43 -45.04
N THR A 4 -6.73 -6.24 -44.81
CA THR A 4 -6.56 -7.05 -43.61
C THR A 4 -6.11 -6.17 -42.44
N ALA A 5 -6.94 -6.09 -41.39
CA ALA A 5 -6.58 -5.44 -40.14
C ALA A 5 -5.57 -6.30 -39.36
N VAL A 6 -4.37 -5.76 -39.10
CA VAL A 6 -3.37 -6.38 -38.24
C VAL A 6 -3.73 -6.07 -36.78
N ALA A 7 -4.04 -7.11 -36.01
CA ALA A 7 -4.26 -6.99 -34.57
C ALA A 7 -2.94 -6.66 -33.86
N ALA A 8 -2.92 -5.56 -33.09
CA ALA A 8 -1.77 -5.21 -32.26
C ALA A 8 -1.58 -6.24 -31.13
N PRO A 9 -0.32 -6.59 -30.77
CA PRO A 9 -0.07 -7.50 -29.67
C PRO A 9 -0.58 -6.89 -28.35
N PRO A 10 -1.09 -7.71 -27.42
CA PRO A 10 -1.48 -7.23 -26.10
C PRO A 10 -0.25 -6.64 -25.41
N ARG A 11 -0.30 -5.35 -25.06
CA ARG A 11 0.69 -4.75 -24.16
C ARG A 11 0.62 -5.52 -22.85
N GLY A 12 1.71 -6.18 -22.46
CA GLY A 12 1.82 -6.85 -21.17
C GLY A 12 1.41 -5.87 -20.09
N LYS A 13 0.36 -6.21 -19.32
CA LYS A 13 -0.03 -5.44 -18.15
C LYS A 13 1.19 -5.40 -17.23
N SER A 14 1.74 -4.22 -16.95
CA SER A 14 2.70 -4.10 -15.86
C SER A 14 1.96 -4.48 -14.59
N GLU A 15 2.30 -5.64 -14.05
CA GLU A 15 1.68 -6.13 -12.83
C GLU A 15 2.21 -5.26 -11.69
N SER A 16 1.32 -4.47 -11.09
CA SER A 16 1.65 -3.62 -9.96
C SER A 16 1.16 -4.26 -8.68
N VAL A 17 2.09 -4.51 -7.76
CA VAL A 17 1.82 -5.12 -6.47
C VAL A 17 1.64 -4.00 -5.45
N ILE A 18 0.39 -3.77 -5.04
CA ILE A 18 0.08 -2.83 -3.96
C ILE A 18 0.13 -3.59 -2.63
N VAL A 19 0.93 -3.09 -1.69
CA VAL A 19 1.10 -3.61 -0.32
C VAL A 19 0.96 -2.44 0.66
N LEU A 20 0.46 -2.73 1.86
CA LEU A 20 0.33 -1.72 2.91
C LEU A 20 1.55 -1.78 3.83
N VAL A 21 1.94 -0.66 4.44
CA VAL A 21 2.96 -0.63 5.50
C VAL A 21 2.55 -1.59 6.63
N ASP A 22 3.49 -2.40 7.10
CA ASP A 22 3.30 -3.44 8.12
C ASP A 22 2.36 -4.59 7.72
N HIS A 23 1.97 -4.68 6.45
CA HIS A 23 1.19 -5.79 5.92
C HIS A 23 2.02 -6.64 4.94
N ALA A 24 1.65 -7.93 4.88
CA ALA A 24 2.19 -8.87 3.92
C ALA A 24 1.14 -9.22 2.86
N LYS A 25 1.59 -9.38 1.61
CA LYS A 25 0.77 -9.83 0.49
C LYS A 25 1.41 -11.05 -0.17
N VAL A 26 0.58 -12.03 -0.48
CA VAL A 26 1.00 -13.24 -1.17
C VAL A 26 0.93 -13.00 -2.67
N VAL A 27 2.03 -13.24 -3.37
CA VAL A 27 2.17 -13.09 -4.83
C VAL A 27 2.68 -14.41 -5.40
N ARG A 28 2.14 -14.83 -6.55
CA ARG A 28 2.62 -16.03 -7.26
C ARG A 28 3.84 -15.67 -8.09
N LEU A 29 4.89 -16.48 -7.99
CA LEU A 29 6.07 -16.35 -8.83
C LEU A 29 5.88 -17.14 -10.14
N PRO A 30 6.52 -16.72 -11.24
CA PRO A 30 6.63 -17.54 -12.44
C PRO A 30 7.30 -18.88 -12.14
N GLU A 31 6.87 -19.97 -12.81
CA GLU A 31 7.33 -21.34 -12.53
C GLU A 31 8.85 -21.55 -12.61
N LYS A 32 9.57 -20.68 -13.33
CA LYS A 32 11.03 -20.76 -13.53
C LYS A 32 11.84 -19.79 -12.66
N ALA A 33 11.19 -18.99 -11.82
CA ALA A 33 11.87 -18.00 -11.00
C ALA A 33 12.66 -18.68 -9.88
N GLN A 34 13.98 -18.45 -9.86
CA GLN A 34 14.87 -18.94 -8.82
C GLN A 34 15.40 -17.82 -7.93
N THR A 35 15.63 -16.66 -8.52
CA THR A 35 16.19 -15.49 -7.84
C THR A 35 15.18 -14.36 -7.89
N VAL A 36 14.93 -13.75 -6.74
CA VAL A 36 14.14 -12.51 -6.64
C VAL A 36 15.02 -11.42 -6.07
N ILE A 37 14.97 -10.26 -6.70
CA ILE A 37 15.70 -9.07 -6.29
C ILE A 37 14.68 -7.97 -6.00
N VAL A 38 14.87 -7.29 -4.87
CA VAL A 38 14.13 -6.08 -4.50
C VAL A 38 15.01 -4.88 -4.76
N GLY A 39 14.50 -3.87 -5.48
CA GLY A 39 15.26 -2.64 -5.75
C GLY A 39 15.66 -1.90 -4.47
N ASN A 40 14.73 -1.73 -3.52
CA ASN A 40 14.99 -1.11 -2.22
C ASN A 40 14.37 -1.92 -1.05
N PRO A 41 15.19 -2.65 -0.26
CA PRO A 41 14.73 -3.46 0.87
C PRO A 41 14.24 -2.63 2.07
N ALA A 42 14.48 -1.32 2.10
CA ALA A 42 13.92 -0.43 3.13
C ALA A 42 12.43 -0.13 2.88
N ILE A 43 11.96 -0.23 1.63
CA ILE A 43 10.56 0.01 1.23
C ILE A 43 9.73 -1.27 1.36
N ALA A 44 10.20 -2.37 0.78
CA ALA A 44 9.52 -3.66 0.82
C ALA A 44 10.53 -4.80 1.01
N ASP A 45 10.09 -5.90 1.60
CA ASP A 45 10.89 -7.11 1.77
C ASP A 45 10.17 -8.31 1.18
N VAL A 46 10.92 -9.35 0.81
CA VAL A 46 10.36 -10.55 0.19
C VAL A 46 10.90 -11.84 0.78
N ALA A 47 10.01 -12.81 0.94
CA ALA A 47 10.35 -14.17 1.33
C ALA A 47 9.78 -15.16 0.32
N VAL A 48 10.66 -15.90 -0.36
CA VAL A 48 10.28 -16.93 -1.33
C VAL A 48 9.97 -18.24 -0.60
N GLN A 49 8.82 -18.83 -0.90
CA GLN A 49 8.38 -20.12 -0.40
C GLN A 49 8.57 -21.21 -1.46
N ARG A 50 8.76 -22.47 -1.02
CA ARG A 50 9.09 -23.61 -1.89
C ARG A 50 8.00 -23.99 -2.90
N ASN A 51 6.80 -23.44 -2.78
CA ASN A 51 5.63 -23.75 -3.59
C ASN A 51 5.37 -22.72 -4.72
N GLY A 52 6.39 -21.97 -5.15
CA GLY A 52 6.24 -20.96 -6.21
C GLY A 52 5.45 -19.72 -5.74
N VAL A 53 5.43 -19.49 -4.43
CA VAL A 53 4.74 -18.36 -3.81
C VAL A 53 5.78 -17.46 -3.15
N MET A 54 5.57 -16.16 -3.23
CA MET A 54 6.38 -15.15 -2.56
C MET A 54 5.50 -14.33 -1.63
N ILE A 55 6.01 -14.07 -0.44
CA ILE A 55 5.40 -13.15 0.51
C ILE A 55 6.13 -11.82 0.36
N VAL A 56 5.40 -10.76 0.04
CA VAL A 56 5.92 -9.39 -0.05
C VAL A 56 5.41 -8.61 1.16
N THR A 57 6.31 -8.05 1.96
CA THR A 57 5.99 -7.29 3.18
C THR A 57 6.33 -5.82 2.97
N GLY A 58 5.37 -4.93 3.21
CA GLY A 58 5.61 -3.49 3.19
C GLY A 58 6.31 -3.02 4.47
N LYS A 59 7.46 -2.37 4.35
CA LYS A 59 8.24 -1.82 5.48
C LYS A 59 8.10 -0.31 5.62
N SER A 60 8.16 0.42 4.51
CA SER A 60 8.02 1.88 4.52
C SER A 60 7.36 2.38 3.25
N PHE A 61 6.80 3.59 3.32
CA PHE A 61 6.13 4.22 2.20
C PHE A 61 7.07 4.42 1.01
N GLY A 62 6.59 4.11 -0.19
CA GLY A 62 7.34 4.37 -1.41
C GLY A 62 6.95 3.47 -2.57
N VAL A 63 7.74 3.56 -3.63
CA VAL A 63 7.62 2.70 -4.80
C VAL A 63 8.98 2.07 -5.06
N THR A 64 9.01 0.75 -5.19
CA THR A 64 10.19 -0.02 -5.58
C THR A 64 9.78 -1.03 -6.65
N ASN A 65 10.74 -1.81 -7.16
CA ASN A 65 10.48 -2.87 -8.12
C ASN A 65 10.97 -4.22 -7.59
N LEU A 66 10.34 -5.27 -8.12
CA LEU A 66 10.72 -6.66 -7.93
C LEU A 66 11.12 -7.23 -9.28
N ILE A 67 12.26 -7.91 -9.28
CA ILE A 67 12.85 -8.53 -10.46
C ILE A 67 12.97 -10.01 -10.18
N ALA A 68 12.37 -10.84 -11.04
CA ALA A 68 12.47 -12.29 -10.98
C ALA A 68 13.34 -12.81 -12.13
N LEU A 69 14.36 -13.60 -11.79
CA LEU A 69 15.31 -14.20 -12.72
C LEU A 69 15.23 -15.74 -12.72
N ASP A 70 15.56 -16.35 -13.84
CA ASP A 70 15.76 -17.79 -13.95
C ASP A 70 17.17 -18.23 -13.49
N ALA A 71 17.44 -19.54 -13.55
CA ALA A 71 18.74 -20.13 -13.20
C ALA A 71 19.92 -19.57 -14.02
N ASN A 72 19.64 -19.08 -15.23
CA ASN A 72 20.65 -18.56 -16.16
C ASN A 72 20.82 -17.04 -16.02
N GLY A 73 20.10 -16.40 -15.08
CA GLY A 73 20.10 -14.95 -14.92
C GLY A 73 19.23 -14.20 -15.94
N THR A 74 18.38 -14.90 -16.69
CA THR A 74 17.46 -14.29 -17.65
C THR A 74 16.29 -13.66 -16.91
N LEU A 75 15.93 -12.44 -17.30
CA LEU A 75 14.76 -11.73 -16.76
C LEU A 75 13.47 -12.45 -17.15
N LEU A 76 12.73 -12.93 -16.14
CA LEU A 76 11.44 -13.57 -16.33
C LEU A 76 10.29 -12.57 -16.16
N ALA A 77 10.37 -11.72 -15.14
CA ALA A 77 9.35 -10.74 -14.83
C ALA A 77 9.94 -9.55 -14.07
N GLU A 78 9.37 -8.39 -14.33
CA GLU A 78 9.57 -7.18 -13.53
C GLU A 78 8.21 -6.64 -13.10
N SER A 79 8.08 -6.27 -11.83
CA SER A 79 6.83 -5.77 -11.25
C SER A 79 7.10 -4.60 -10.33
N MET A 80 6.24 -3.58 -10.38
CA MET A 80 6.34 -2.42 -9.49
C MET A 80 5.63 -2.73 -8.18
N VAL A 81 6.30 -2.52 -7.05
CA VAL A 81 5.72 -2.59 -5.72
C VAL A 81 5.47 -1.18 -5.21
N ARG A 82 4.21 -0.88 -4.90
CA ARG A 82 3.83 0.35 -4.23
C ARG A 82 3.46 0.02 -2.80
N VAL A 83 4.22 0.57 -1.86
CA VAL A 83 3.93 0.49 -0.44
C VAL A 83 3.29 1.80 -0.01
N GLY A 84 2.02 1.72 0.37
CA GLY A 84 1.26 2.85 0.89
C GLY A 84 0.77 2.57 2.29
N ALA A 85 0.09 3.55 2.89
CA ALA A 85 -0.86 3.20 3.94
C ALA A 85 -1.90 2.27 3.31
N ALA A 86 -2.67 1.55 4.15
CA ALA A 86 -4.01 1.14 3.73
C ALA A 86 -4.58 2.27 2.87
N PRO A 87 -5.21 2.00 1.70
CA PRO A 87 -6.14 2.97 1.18
C PRO A 87 -7.08 3.15 2.35
N SER A 88 -6.85 4.22 3.08
CA SER A 88 -7.83 4.66 3.98
C SER A 88 -8.98 4.89 3.03
N ASP A 89 -10.14 4.40 3.43
CA ASP A 89 -11.37 5.04 3.04
C ASP A 89 -11.33 6.50 3.59
N VAL A 90 -10.28 7.27 3.27
CA VAL A 90 -10.08 8.64 3.69
C VAL A 90 -10.95 9.47 2.78
N LEU A 91 -12.12 9.75 3.28
CA LEU A 91 -13.00 10.76 2.74
C LEU A 91 -12.46 12.11 3.20
N THR A 92 -12.04 12.92 2.24
CA THR A 92 -11.71 14.33 2.49
C THR A 92 -12.91 15.18 2.10
N VAL A 93 -13.48 15.89 3.07
CA VAL A 93 -14.57 16.84 2.87
C VAL A 93 -13.98 18.24 2.80
N GLN A 94 -14.13 18.91 1.66
CA GLN A 94 -13.70 20.29 1.47
C GLN A 94 -14.91 21.23 1.52
N ARG A 95 -14.90 22.19 2.44
CA ARG A 95 -15.93 23.23 2.60
C ARG A 95 -15.27 24.61 2.50
N GLY A 96 -15.14 25.10 1.27
CA GLY A 96 -14.36 26.33 1.02
C GLY A 96 -12.87 26.09 1.36
N MET A 97 -12.32 26.86 2.28
CA MET A 97 -10.94 26.70 2.76
C MET A 97 -10.80 25.64 3.86
N ASP A 98 -11.92 25.18 4.42
CA ASP A 98 -11.91 24.18 5.48
C ASP A 98 -11.83 22.78 4.88
N ARG A 99 -10.89 21.99 5.40
CA ARG A 99 -10.69 20.60 5.02
C ARG A 99 -10.89 19.69 6.22
N GLU A 100 -11.61 18.59 6.04
CA GLU A 100 -11.80 17.59 7.08
C GLU A 100 -11.48 16.21 6.50
N SER A 101 -10.70 15.39 7.21
CA SER A 101 -10.39 14.02 6.81
C SER A 101 -11.11 13.00 7.71
N TYR A 102 -11.61 11.92 7.10
CA TYR A 102 -12.37 10.86 7.78
C TYR A 102 -11.91 9.50 7.29
N ALA A 103 -11.65 8.53 8.15
CA ALA A 103 -11.42 7.14 7.74
C ALA A 103 -12.72 6.33 7.82
N CYS A 104 -13.15 5.71 6.72
CA CYS A 104 -14.50 5.14 6.59
C CYS A 104 -14.52 3.61 6.35
N ASN A 105 -14.69 2.79 7.39
CA ASN A 105 -14.89 1.35 7.17
C ASN A 105 -15.66 0.68 8.32
N PRO A 106 -16.96 0.30 8.17
CA PRO A 106 -17.96 0.72 7.18
C PRO A 106 -18.63 2.07 7.51
N SER A 107 -18.33 2.65 8.68
CA SER A 107 -18.77 3.99 9.11
C SER A 107 -17.56 4.93 9.14
N CYS A 108 -17.80 6.22 8.90
CA CYS A 108 -16.76 7.24 8.85
C CYS A 108 -16.43 7.78 10.24
N GLU A 109 -15.18 7.66 10.64
CA GLU A 109 -14.65 8.23 11.87
C GLU A 109 -13.65 9.36 11.55
N PRO A 110 -13.61 10.45 12.34
CA PRO A 110 -12.65 11.54 12.13
C PRO A 110 -11.19 11.04 12.11
N SER A 111 -10.44 11.45 11.09
CA SER A 111 -9.00 11.20 10.97
C SER A 111 -8.28 12.54 10.84
N ILE A 112 -7.52 12.90 11.85
CA ILE A 112 -6.82 14.19 11.87
C ILE A 112 -5.62 14.13 10.90
N GLN A 113 -5.61 14.97 9.87
CA GLN A 113 -4.51 15.10 8.92
C GLN A 113 -3.90 16.51 8.92
N MET A 114 -2.63 16.61 8.54
CA MET A 114 -1.95 17.90 8.40
C MET A 114 -2.56 18.71 7.25
N GLY A 115 -3.13 19.87 7.57
CA GLY A 115 -3.85 20.74 6.62
C GLY A 115 -5.38 20.66 6.73
N ASP A 116 -5.90 19.93 7.72
CA ASP A 116 -7.32 20.01 8.08
C ASP A 116 -7.62 21.32 8.82
N ALA A 117 -8.89 21.73 8.79
CA ALA A 117 -9.38 22.93 9.43
C ALA A 117 -9.05 22.90 10.93
N GLU A 118 -8.56 24.03 11.45
CA GLU A 118 -8.12 24.14 12.85
C GLU A 118 -9.22 23.75 13.85
N SER A 119 -10.48 24.10 13.54
CA SER A 119 -11.65 23.76 14.35
C SER A 119 -11.98 22.26 14.36
N PHE A 120 -11.74 21.55 13.24
CA PHE A 120 -11.89 20.10 13.16
C PHE A 120 -10.75 19.39 13.88
N PHE A 121 -9.51 19.81 13.59
CA PHE A 121 -8.29 19.32 14.23
C PHE A 121 -8.39 19.44 15.76
N GLY A 122 -8.74 20.62 16.28
CA GLY A 122 -8.81 20.91 17.71
C GLY A 122 -9.87 20.08 18.44
N ARG A 123 -11.07 19.93 17.85
CA ARG A 123 -12.14 19.10 18.44
C ARG A 123 -11.76 17.63 18.49
N ALA A 124 -11.28 17.08 17.38
CA ALA A 124 -10.90 15.67 17.30
C ALA A 124 -9.69 15.37 18.21
N ALA A 125 -8.69 16.26 18.25
CA ALA A 125 -7.54 16.11 19.15
C ALA A 125 -7.94 16.16 20.63
N GLY A 126 -8.86 17.08 20.98
CA GLY A 126 -9.42 17.18 22.34
C GLY A 126 -10.16 15.90 22.77
N GLN A 127 -10.95 15.30 21.87
CA GLN A 127 -11.63 14.03 22.13
C GLN A 127 -10.63 12.88 22.37
N VAL A 128 -9.57 12.81 21.56
CA VAL A 128 -8.50 11.80 21.73
C VAL A 128 -7.77 12.00 23.06
N ALA A 129 -7.41 13.24 23.41
CA ALA A 129 -6.74 13.55 24.67
C ALA A 129 -7.60 13.21 25.90
N ALA A 130 -8.90 13.55 25.86
CA ALA A 130 -9.86 13.22 26.91
C ALA A 130 -10.00 11.70 27.08
N ARG A 131 -10.14 10.95 25.98
CA ARG A 131 -10.16 9.48 26.00
C ARG A 131 -8.89 8.91 26.60
N ASN A 132 -7.71 9.40 26.19
CA ASN A 132 -6.43 8.91 26.70
C ASN A 132 -6.27 9.17 28.21
N THR A 133 -6.77 10.31 28.68
CA THR A 133 -6.79 10.64 30.12
C THR A 133 -7.70 9.70 30.90
N LEU A 134 -8.90 9.40 30.39
CA LEU A 134 -9.81 8.42 31.00
C LEU A 134 -9.21 7.00 31.00
N ALA A 135 -8.53 6.60 29.93
CA ALA A 135 -7.90 5.29 29.81
C ALA A 135 -6.68 5.13 30.75
N THR A 136 -5.92 6.20 30.97
CA THR A 136 -4.73 6.18 31.85
C THR A 136 -5.04 6.49 33.32
N GLY A 137 -6.18 7.14 33.60
CA GLY A 137 -6.64 7.48 34.95
C GLY A 137 -7.16 6.30 35.78
N GLY A 138 -7.47 5.16 35.16
CA GLY A 138 -7.90 3.93 35.85
C GLY A 138 -6.75 3.00 36.30
N ALA A 139 -5.49 3.36 36.03
CA ALA A 139 -4.31 2.52 36.27
C ALA A 139 -3.43 3.03 37.44
N ARG A 140 -4.04 3.63 38.46
CA ARG A 140 -3.36 3.97 39.72
C ARG A 140 -4.19 3.48 40.90
N ASN A 141 -3.82 2.30 41.40
CA ASN A 141 -4.00 1.94 42.81
C ASN A 141 -3.05 2.79 43.65
#